data_AF-A0A2V8MUB0-F1
#
_entry.id   AF-A0A2V8MUB0-F1
#
_cell.length_a   1.000
_cell.length_b   1.000
_cell.length_c   1.000
_cell.angle_alpha   90.00
_cell.angle_beta   90.00
_cell.angle_gamma   90.00
#
_symmetry.space_group_name_H-M   'P 1'
#
loop_
_entity.id
_entity.type
_entity.pdbx_description
1 polymer ?
#
loop_
_entity_poly.entity_id
_entity_poly.type
_entity_poly.pdbx_seq_one_letter_code
_entity_poly.pdbx_strand_id
1 'polypeptide(L)'
;MAIALLACLSAVSPALGQDSPFPQATELKPGPPLSNQEFVAMLYELPKHPAGRERLIDEIRKRGIAFPVTSGLLSLTATKSGNDTLLRHTLEEADRRRLNPVAASLPPTTEGIELLERTRKATLGAAEKMPDYLVKQMITRSRAFGGTSNWQVYDRLSIAVSYRQNAGEQYKLLSVNGAPPNVDEREGSTYGDKLGGTTSTGEYVSMLSELFQPPTRAEFQMADTDTLRGRRTIVYEFVVKKEFSHQTLKFQENVSSAGLETIVGYRGRIWVDRENYRVLRLEDVSVEIPPDFPITAATSMIDYDWVTINEVEHLLPSRAIIELTSHLGSQREQTRNDILFRGYRKFGAEVKIIDIDEKDFPPDKPEETQPNKTEIPPVLKPPPKKP
;
A
#
# COMPACT_ATOMS: atom_id res chain seq x y z
N MET A 1 -14.92 -9.59 -16.92
CA MET A 1 -13.70 -9.68 -16.10
C MET A 1 -14.15 -9.91 -14.67
N ALA A 2 -13.45 -10.76 -13.90
CA ALA A 2 -13.78 -10.96 -12.50
C ALA A 2 -13.68 -9.64 -11.73
N ILE A 3 -14.54 -9.47 -10.74
CA ILE A 3 -14.49 -8.36 -9.79
C ILE A 3 -13.81 -8.90 -8.54
N ALA A 4 -12.82 -8.16 -8.05
CA ALA A 4 -12.22 -8.44 -6.77
C ALA A 4 -12.15 -7.13 -5.98
N LEU A 5 -12.57 -7.16 -4.73
CA LEU A 5 -12.56 -5.99 -3.85
C LEU A 5 -11.79 -6.32 -2.57
N LEU A 6 -10.86 -5.45 -2.21
CA LEU A 6 -10.33 -5.33 -0.86
C LEU A 6 -11.02 -4.15 -0.17
N ALA A 7 -11.74 -4.41 0.90
CA ALA A 7 -12.44 -3.36 1.66
C ALA A 7 -12.15 -3.50 3.16
N CYS A 8 -12.16 -2.39 3.86
CA CYS A 8 -12.23 -2.35 5.31
C CYS A 8 -13.58 -1.75 5.71
N LEU A 9 -14.48 -2.56 6.27
CA LEU A 9 -15.83 -2.13 6.61
C LEU A 9 -15.87 -1.69 8.08
N SER A 10 -16.26 -0.45 8.35
CA SER A 10 -16.53 -0.03 9.73
C SER A 10 -17.88 -0.61 10.20
N ALA A 11 -17.86 -1.59 11.10
CA ALA A 11 -19.06 -2.04 11.81
C ALA A 11 -18.72 -2.38 13.27
N VAL A 12 -19.65 -2.07 14.18
CA VAL A 12 -19.51 -2.36 15.62
C VAL A 12 -19.93 -3.81 15.86
N SER A 13 -19.02 -4.68 16.28
CA SER A 13 -19.33 -6.06 16.68
C SER A 13 -18.83 -6.40 18.11
N PRO A 14 -19.54 -7.27 18.87
CA PRO A 14 -19.19 -7.60 20.25
C PRO A 14 -18.14 -8.72 20.34
N ALA A 15 -17.35 -8.69 21.42
CA ALA A 15 -16.24 -9.59 21.68
C ALA A 15 -16.67 -10.96 22.24
N LEU A 16 -15.89 -12.02 21.95
CA LEU A 16 -15.50 -13.10 22.88
C LEU A 16 -14.55 -14.12 22.22
N GLY A 17 -13.67 -14.71 23.05
CA GLY A 17 -12.78 -15.83 22.72
C GLY A 17 -11.29 -15.51 22.95
N GLN A 18 -10.68 -16.12 23.96
CA GLN A 18 -9.22 -16.16 24.14
C GLN A 18 -8.82 -17.62 23.96
N ASP A 19 -8.30 -17.96 22.78
CA ASP A 19 -7.32 -19.04 22.57
C ASP A 19 -6.84 -18.93 21.13
N SER A 20 -5.53 -18.71 20.95
CA SER A 20 -4.92 -18.37 19.66
C SER A 20 -4.16 -19.58 19.11
N PRO A 21 -4.67 -20.30 18.10
CA PRO A 21 -4.05 -21.52 17.56
C PRO A 21 -2.95 -21.29 16.49
N PHE A 22 -2.38 -20.09 16.38
CA PHE A 22 -1.54 -19.72 15.23
C PHE A 22 -0.02 -19.80 15.47
N PRO A 23 0.76 -20.25 14.47
CA PRO A 23 2.22 -20.22 14.52
C PRO A 23 2.72 -18.76 14.52
N GLN A 24 3.70 -18.50 15.36
CA GLN A 24 4.35 -17.20 15.50
C GLN A 24 5.11 -16.85 14.21
N ALA A 25 5.23 -15.55 13.92
CA ALA A 25 6.02 -15.01 12.80
C ALA A 25 7.54 -15.30 12.90
N THR A 26 7.97 -16.29 13.67
CA THR A 26 9.35 -16.45 14.18
C THR A 26 9.96 -17.83 13.92
N GLU A 27 9.44 -18.62 12.97
CA GLU A 27 10.10 -19.91 12.64
C GLU A 27 11.41 -19.78 11.84
N LEU A 28 11.74 -18.58 11.35
CA LEU A 28 13.05 -18.28 10.77
C LEU A 28 14.02 -17.89 11.88
N LYS A 29 14.89 -18.82 12.27
CA LYS A 29 16.01 -18.56 13.18
C LYS A 29 16.89 -17.43 12.62
N PRO A 30 17.37 -16.47 13.44
CA PRO A 30 18.27 -15.43 12.97
C PRO A 30 19.56 -16.07 12.45
N GLY A 31 19.77 -15.99 11.14
CA GLY A 31 21.02 -16.32 10.46
C GLY A 31 21.86 -15.07 10.19
N PRO A 32 23.11 -15.21 9.71
CA PRO A 32 23.92 -14.06 9.29
C PRO A 32 23.19 -13.24 8.22
N PRO A 33 23.48 -11.94 8.04
CA PRO A 33 22.86 -11.14 6.97
C PRO A 33 23.00 -11.80 5.60
N LEU A 34 21.97 -11.68 4.76
CA LEU A 34 21.95 -12.34 3.46
C LEU A 34 23.16 -11.92 2.61
N SER A 35 23.90 -12.90 2.10
CA SER A 35 24.91 -12.65 1.09
C SER A 35 24.26 -12.32 -0.26
N ASN A 36 25.00 -11.65 -1.15
CA ASN A 36 24.50 -11.35 -2.50
C ASN A 36 24.17 -12.65 -3.26
N GLN A 37 24.98 -13.70 -3.09
CA GLN A 37 24.76 -14.98 -3.75
C GLN A 37 23.47 -15.66 -3.28
N GLU A 38 23.20 -15.69 -1.97
CA GLU A 38 21.95 -16.23 -1.42
C GLU A 38 20.73 -15.43 -1.91
N PHE A 39 20.78 -14.09 -1.82
CA PHE A 39 19.70 -13.23 -2.28
C PHE A 39 19.39 -13.44 -3.76
N VAL A 40 20.42 -13.44 -4.62
CA VAL A 40 20.27 -13.67 -6.06
C VAL A 40 19.71 -15.07 -6.33
N ALA A 41 20.17 -16.10 -5.64
CA ALA A 41 19.63 -17.46 -5.82
C ALA A 41 18.13 -17.50 -5.51
N MET A 42 17.70 -16.95 -4.37
CA MET A 42 16.27 -16.88 -4.01
C MET A 42 15.47 -16.05 -5.02
N LEU A 43 16.03 -14.95 -5.50
CA LEU A 43 15.40 -14.08 -6.48
C LEU A 43 15.15 -14.79 -7.83
N TYR A 44 16.08 -15.63 -8.28
CA TYR A 44 15.94 -16.39 -9.53
C TYR A 44 14.91 -17.53 -9.45
N GLU A 45 14.54 -17.97 -8.25
CA GLU A 45 13.48 -18.96 -8.05
C GLU A 45 12.07 -18.34 -8.13
N LEU A 46 11.93 -17.03 -7.90
CA LEU A 46 10.61 -16.38 -7.86
C LEU A 46 9.75 -16.57 -9.12
N PRO A 47 10.27 -16.52 -10.36
CA PRO A 47 9.45 -16.77 -11.53
C PRO A 47 8.82 -18.17 -11.57
N LYS A 48 9.50 -19.17 -11.00
CA LYS A 48 9.00 -20.56 -10.91
C LYS A 48 8.16 -20.79 -9.65
N HIS A 49 8.52 -20.11 -8.56
CA HIS A 49 7.90 -20.25 -7.25
C HIS A 49 7.50 -18.86 -6.70
N PRO A 50 6.45 -18.22 -7.25
CA PRO A 50 6.10 -16.85 -6.83
C PRO A 50 5.71 -16.73 -5.36
N ALA A 51 5.24 -17.81 -4.74
CA ALA A 51 4.94 -17.87 -3.30
C ALA A 51 6.20 -17.69 -2.41
N GLY A 52 7.40 -17.92 -2.94
CA GLY A 52 8.66 -17.68 -2.23
C GLY A 52 8.98 -16.20 -2.01
N ARG A 53 8.20 -15.29 -2.59
CA ARG A 53 8.41 -13.83 -2.47
C ARG A 53 8.26 -13.33 -1.03
N GLU A 54 7.19 -13.74 -0.36
CA GLU A 54 6.94 -13.37 1.04
C GLU A 54 8.09 -13.84 1.94
N ARG A 55 8.56 -15.08 1.71
CA ARG A 55 9.73 -15.62 2.41
C ARG A 55 10.99 -14.79 2.16
N LEU A 56 11.24 -14.36 0.92
CA LEU A 56 12.40 -13.52 0.60
C LEU A 56 12.33 -12.17 1.31
N ILE A 57 11.15 -11.54 1.33
CA ILE A 57 10.89 -10.30 2.07
C ILE A 57 11.18 -10.51 3.56
N ASP A 58 10.66 -11.58 4.15
CA ASP A 58 10.87 -11.92 5.57
C ASP A 58 12.36 -12.18 5.89
N GLU A 59 13.10 -12.86 5.01
CA GLU A 59 14.54 -13.09 5.18
C GLU A 59 15.33 -11.76 5.17
N ILE A 60 15.04 -10.86 4.23
CA ILE A 60 15.69 -9.53 4.17
C ILE A 60 15.36 -8.73 5.42
N ARG A 61 14.10 -8.78 5.86
CA ARG A 61 13.62 -8.04 7.04
C ARG A 61 14.29 -8.53 8.32
N LYS A 62 14.39 -9.84 8.53
CA LYS A 62 14.92 -10.44 9.76
C LYS A 62 16.44 -10.45 9.83
N ARG A 63 17.11 -10.74 8.71
CA ARG A 63 18.57 -10.93 8.69
C ARG A 63 19.31 -9.68 8.22
N GLY A 64 18.64 -8.80 7.48
CA GLY A 64 19.31 -7.73 6.72
C GLY A 64 20.11 -8.29 5.55
N ILE A 65 20.94 -7.43 4.95
CA ILE A 65 21.78 -7.76 3.79
C ILE A 65 23.25 -7.43 4.06
N ALA A 66 24.16 -8.21 3.48
CA ALA A 66 25.62 -8.03 3.58
C ALA A 66 26.24 -7.35 2.35
N PHE A 67 25.43 -6.84 1.43
CA PHE A 67 25.87 -6.34 0.11
C PHE A 67 25.25 -4.97 -0.21
N PRO A 68 25.92 -4.14 -1.01
CA PRO A 68 25.36 -2.87 -1.46
C PRO A 68 24.26 -3.08 -2.50
N VAL A 69 23.18 -2.31 -2.39
CA VAL A 69 22.09 -2.34 -3.36
C VAL A 69 22.39 -1.37 -4.50
N THR A 70 22.67 -1.91 -5.68
CA THR A 70 22.96 -1.13 -6.90
C THR A 70 21.70 -0.95 -7.76
N SER A 71 21.71 0.03 -8.65
CA SER A 71 20.64 0.20 -9.66
C SER A 71 20.43 -1.04 -10.53
N GLY A 72 21.53 -1.75 -10.86
CA GLY A 72 21.49 -3.02 -11.57
C GLY A 72 20.80 -4.12 -10.75
N LEU A 73 21.09 -4.20 -9.45
CA LEU A 73 20.43 -5.16 -8.57
C LEU A 73 18.94 -4.86 -8.42
N LEU A 74 18.55 -3.59 -8.23
CA LEU A 74 17.14 -3.18 -8.19
C LEU A 74 16.40 -3.51 -9.49
N SER A 75 17.06 -3.32 -10.64
CA SER A 75 16.52 -3.67 -11.95
C SER A 75 16.34 -5.19 -12.09
N LEU A 76 17.30 -5.98 -11.61
CA LEU A 76 17.20 -7.43 -11.57
C LEU A 76 16.09 -7.89 -10.62
N THR A 77 15.98 -7.29 -9.43
CA THR A 77 14.91 -7.53 -8.46
C THR A 77 13.56 -7.28 -9.11
N ALA A 78 13.38 -6.11 -9.73
CA ALA A 78 12.16 -5.80 -10.48
C ALA A 78 11.88 -6.85 -11.57
N THR A 79 12.88 -7.22 -12.36
CA THR A 79 12.67 -8.18 -13.46
C THR A 79 12.25 -9.56 -12.94
N LYS A 80 12.86 -10.05 -11.87
CA LYS A 80 12.65 -11.41 -11.36
C LYS A 80 11.47 -11.53 -10.40
N SER A 81 11.15 -10.46 -9.68
CA SER A 81 10.01 -10.43 -8.76
C SER A 81 8.70 -10.09 -9.44
N GLY A 82 8.76 -9.58 -10.67
CA GLY A 82 7.58 -9.09 -11.34
C GLY A 82 7.25 -7.66 -11.01
N ASN A 83 8.26 -6.80 -11.03
CA ASN A 83 8.18 -5.41 -10.59
C ASN A 83 7.46 -5.26 -9.24
N ASP A 84 7.72 -6.18 -8.31
CA ASP A 84 7.14 -6.16 -6.98
C ASP A 84 7.71 -4.99 -6.19
N THR A 85 6.85 -4.02 -5.88
CA THR A 85 7.26 -2.78 -5.23
C THR A 85 7.68 -3.01 -3.78
N LEU A 86 7.00 -3.92 -3.07
CA LEU A 86 7.26 -4.24 -1.68
C LEU A 86 8.66 -4.84 -1.47
N LEU A 87 9.05 -5.80 -2.30
CA LEU A 87 10.37 -6.42 -2.25
C LEU A 87 11.47 -5.41 -2.57
N ARG A 88 11.25 -4.52 -3.54
CA ARG A 88 12.20 -3.45 -3.86
C ARG A 88 12.38 -2.49 -2.69
N HIS A 89 11.29 -2.01 -2.11
CA HIS A 89 11.33 -1.12 -0.94
C HIS A 89 12.02 -1.80 0.25
N THR A 90 11.71 -3.08 0.49
CA THR A 90 12.35 -3.88 1.55
C THR A 90 13.87 -3.98 1.34
N LEU A 91 14.31 -4.14 0.09
CA LEU A 91 15.73 -4.20 -0.25
C LEU A 91 16.43 -2.85 -0.06
N GLU A 92 15.79 -1.74 -0.47
CA GLU A 92 16.30 -0.38 -0.26
C GLU A 92 16.36 -0.01 1.22
N GLU A 93 15.36 -0.42 2.01
CA GLU A 93 15.33 -0.27 3.47
C GLU A 93 16.50 -1.02 4.13
N ALA A 94 16.73 -2.27 3.73
CA ALA A 94 17.84 -3.06 4.25
C ALA A 94 19.21 -2.44 3.90
N ASP A 95 19.35 -1.82 2.74
CA ASP A 95 20.60 -1.12 2.38
C ASP A 95 20.81 0.15 3.21
N ARG A 96 19.76 0.94 3.48
CA ARG A 96 19.85 2.09 4.39
C ARG A 96 20.33 1.67 5.77
N ARG A 97 19.76 0.59 6.31
CA ARG A 97 20.16 0.03 7.62
C ARG A 97 21.61 -0.45 7.59
N ARG A 98 22.02 -1.14 6.52
CA ARG A 98 23.41 -1.59 6.32
C ARG A 98 24.40 -0.42 6.27
N LEU A 99 24.03 0.70 5.62
CA LEU A 99 24.89 1.88 5.47
C LEU A 99 25.04 2.68 6.77
N ASN A 100 24.02 2.69 7.64
CA ASN A 100 24.05 3.42 8.90
C ASN A 100 23.47 2.61 10.08
N PRO A 101 24.21 1.60 10.57
CA PRO A 101 23.71 0.69 11.62
C PRO A 101 23.50 1.39 12.96
N VAL A 102 24.22 2.48 13.24
CA VAL A 102 24.06 3.26 14.47
C VAL A 102 22.74 4.03 14.45
N ALA A 103 22.41 4.69 13.34
CA ALA A 103 21.10 5.33 13.21
C ALA A 103 19.95 4.31 13.14
N ALA A 104 20.24 3.09 12.66
CA ALA A 104 19.29 1.99 12.56
C ALA A 104 19.03 1.27 13.90
N SER A 105 19.78 1.59 14.97
CA SER A 105 19.63 0.89 16.25
C SER A 105 18.25 1.11 16.84
N LEU A 106 17.62 0.03 17.30
CA LEU A 106 16.35 0.11 18.00
C LEU A 106 16.46 0.97 19.26
N PRO A 107 15.51 1.89 19.50
CA PRO A 107 15.45 2.63 20.74
C PRO A 107 15.03 1.73 21.92
N PRO A 108 15.13 2.21 23.17
CA PRO A 108 14.64 1.47 24.33
C PRO A 108 13.16 1.09 24.19
N THR A 109 12.79 -0.09 24.68
CA THR A 109 11.41 -0.61 24.60
C THR A 109 10.38 0.36 25.19
N THR A 110 10.72 1.08 26.26
CA THR A 110 9.85 2.11 26.86
C THR A 110 9.55 3.25 25.90
N GLU A 111 10.55 3.75 25.16
CA GLU A 111 10.35 4.77 24.13
C GLU A 111 9.43 4.26 23.02
N GLY A 112 9.64 3.00 22.58
CA GLY A 112 8.79 2.36 21.59
C GLY A 112 7.33 2.22 22.03
N ILE A 113 7.07 1.86 23.29
CA ILE A 113 5.71 1.75 23.83
C ILE A 113 5.05 3.14 23.91
N GLU A 114 5.77 4.13 24.45
CA GLU A 114 5.24 5.50 24.56
C GLU A 114 4.93 6.12 23.20
N LEU A 115 5.79 5.91 22.20
CA LEU A 115 5.57 6.38 20.84
C LEU A 115 4.31 5.74 20.24
N LEU A 116 4.12 4.44 20.42
CA LEU A 116 2.96 3.73 19.89
C LEU A 116 1.65 4.24 20.51
N GLU A 117 1.62 4.48 21.82
CA GLU A 117 0.44 5.02 22.50
C GLU A 117 0.12 6.46 22.07
N ARG A 118 1.14 7.31 21.91
CA ARG A 118 0.95 8.65 21.34
C ARG A 118 0.42 8.59 19.91
N THR A 119 0.92 7.64 19.12
CA THR A 119 0.49 7.43 17.74
C THR A 119 -0.96 6.97 17.68
N ARG A 120 -1.36 6.02 18.53
CA ARG A 120 -2.77 5.58 18.65
C ARG A 120 -3.69 6.77 18.94
N LYS A 121 -3.35 7.58 19.94
CA LYS A 121 -4.12 8.78 20.29
C LYS A 121 -4.14 9.81 19.17
N ALA A 122 -3.00 10.02 18.52
CA ALA A 122 -2.86 10.99 17.45
C ALA A 122 -3.68 10.57 16.22
N THR A 123 -3.60 9.30 15.79
CA THR A 123 -4.33 8.76 14.64
C THR A 123 -5.84 8.83 14.86
N LEU A 124 -6.34 8.30 15.99
CA LEU A 124 -7.78 8.33 16.30
C LEU A 124 -8.30 9.77 16.43
N GLY A 125 -7.55 10.64 17.12
CA GLY A 125 -7.92 12.05 17.26
C GLY A 125 -7.79 12.86 15.97
N ALA A 126 -7.00 12.41 14.99
CA ALA A 126 -6.96 13.03 13.66
C ALA A 126 -8.21 12.67 12.87
N ALA A 127 -8.64 11.40 12.90
CA ALA A 127 -9.86 10.92 12.25
C ALA A 127 -11.09 11.72 12.69
N GLU A 128 -11.23 12.00 14.00
CA GLU A 128 -12.34 12.80 14.55
C GLU A 128 -12.33 14.26 14.10
N LYS A 129 -11.17 14.81 13.74
CA LYS A 129 -10.98 16.21 13.35
C LYS A 129 -10.85 16.38 11.83
N MET A 130 -11.05 15.32 11.07
CA MET A 130 -10.95 15.37 9.62
C MET A 130 -12.06 16.26 9.06
N PRO A 131 -11.74 17.30 8.26
CA PRO A 131 -12.76 18.06 7.57
C PRO A 131 -13.42 17.18 6.50
N ASP A 132 -14.63 17.56 6.09
CA ASP A 132 -15.19 17.08 4.85
C ASP A 132 -14.23 17.45 3.71
N TYR A 133 -13.81 16.46 2.93
CA TYR A 133 -12.84 16.66 1.86
C TYR A 133 -13.27 15.93 0.59
N LEU A 134 -12.69 16.37 -0.52
CA LEU A 134 -12.81 15.77 -1.84
C LEU A 134 -11.40 15.59 -2.41
N VAL A 135 -11.17 14.44 -3.03
CA VAL A 135 -9.91 14.09 -3.70
C VAL A 135 -10.19 13.33 -4.98
N LYS A 136 -9.29 13.46 -5.96
CA LYS A 136 -9.25 12.62 -7.16
C LYS A 136 -8.28 11.46 -6.93
N GLN A 137 -8.78 10.24 -7.05
CA GLN A 137 -7.93 9.06 -7.21
C GLN A 137 -7.71 8.82 -8.70
N MET A 138 -6.44 8.71 -9.10
CA MET A 138 -6.05 8.23 -10.41
C MET A 138 -5.51 6.82 -10.27
N ILE A 139 -6.20 5.85 -10.85
CA ILE A 139 -5.85 4.43 -10.71
C ILE A 139 -5.33 3.92 -12.04
N THR A 140 -4.11 3.38 -12.06
CA THR A 140 -3.63 2.55 -13.16
C THR A 140 -3.84 1.10 -12.79
N ARG A 141 -4.74 0.40 -13.50
CA ARG A 141 -4.99 -1.02 -13.25
C ARG A 141 -4.24 -1.88 -14.24
N SER A 142 -3.54 -2.86 -13.69
CA SER A 142 -2.74 -3.80 -14.47
C SER A 142 -3.00 -5.23 -14.02
N ARG A 143 -2.71 -6.19 -14.90
CA ARG A 143 -2.83 -7.61 -14.60
C ARG A 143 -1.68 -8.40 -15.19
N ALA A 144 -1.39 -9.54 -14.59
CA ALA A 144 -0.47 -10.54 -15.10
C ALA A 144 -1.15 -11.91 -14.99
N PHE A 145 -0.84 -12.80 -15.94
CA PHE A 145 -1.34 -14.16 -15.93
C PHE A 145 -0.22 -15.17 -15.66
N GLY A 146 -0.57 -16.25 -14.98
CA GLY A 146 0.40 -17.24 -14.52
C GLY A 146 1.39 -16.65 -13.51
N GLY A 147 2.58 -17.23 -13.42
CA GLY A 147 3.69 -16.69 -12.61
C GLY A 147 4.60 -15.71 -13.36
N THR A 148 4.20 -15.26 -14.57
CA THR A 148 5.07 -14.52 -15.48
C THR A 148 5.42 -13.12 -14.99
N SER A 149 4.53 -12.54 -14.17
CA SER A 149 4.60 -11.16 -13.72
C SER A 149 4.80 -10.12 -14.83
N ASN A 150 4.37 -10.45 -16.06
CA ASN A 150 4.29 -9.54 -17.18
C ASN A 150 3.07 -8.64 -17.00
N TRP A 151 3.22 -7.58 -16.22
CA TRP A 151 2.14 -6.64 -15.94
C TRP A 151 1.71 -5.89 -17.22
N GLN A 152 0.45 -6.09 -17.58
CA GLN A 152 -0.19 -5.38 -18.68
C GLN A 152 -1.23 -4.43 -18.08
N VAL A 153 -1.03 -3.13 -18.32
CA VAL A 153 -2.06 -2.12 -18.04
C VAL A 153 -3.25 -2.40 -18.92
N TYR A 154 -4.44 -2.55 -18.33
CA TYR A 154 -5.67 -2.82 -19.06
C TYR A 154 -6.60 -1.59 -19.08
N ASP A 155 -6.56 -0.74 -18.07
CA ASP A 155 -7.21 0.57 -18.08
C ASP A 155 -6.63 1.56 -17.06
N ARG A 156 -7.15 2.78 -17.11
CA ARG A 156 -6.93 3.85 -16.14
C ARG A 156 -8.27 4.40 -15.68
N LEU A 157 -8.46 4.53 -14.37
CA LEU A 157 -9.66 5.10 -13.78
C LEU A 157 -9.36 6.46 -13.17
N SER A 158 -10.35 7.35 -13.25
CA SER A 158 -10.40 8.56 -12.44
C SER A 158 -11.63 8.48 -11.54
N ILE A 159 -11.44 8.64 -10.24
CA ILE A 159 -12.48 8.49 -9.23
C ILE A 159 -12.49 9.72 -8.34
N ALA A 160 -13.66 10.31 -8.12
CA ALA A 160 -13.84 11.26 -7.03
C ALA A 160 -14.09 10.47 -5.75
N VAL A 161 -13.37 10.84 -4.69
CA VAL A 161 -13.62 10.34 -3.34
C VAL A 161 -13.95 11.51 -2.45
N SER A 162 -15.14 11.48 -1.86
CA SER A 162 -15.55 12.42 -0.82
C SER A 162 -15.63 11.71 0.51
N TYR A 163 -15.34 12.42 1.58
CA TYR A 163 -15.56 11.92 2.94
C TYR A 163 -16.37 12.91 3.72
N ARG A 164 -17.29 12.36 4.50
CA ARG A 164 -18.01 13.09 5.54
C ARG A 164 -18.06 12.23 6.79
N GLN A 165 -17.92 12.85 7.95
CA GLN A 165 -17.86 12.13 9.22
C GLN A 165 -19.09 11.22 9.47
N ASN A 166 -20.26 11.61 8.96
CA ASN A 166 -21.51 10.86 9.11
C ASN A 166 -21.80 9.83 7.99
N ALA A 167 -21.11 9.93 6.85
CA ALA A 167 -21.36 9.09 5.68
C ALA A 167 -20.16 8.20 5.30
N GLY A 168 -19.01 8.42 5.94
CA GLY A 168 -17.75 7.79 5.57
C GLY A 168 -17.27 8.24 4.19
N GLU A 169 -16.50 7.38 3.55
CA GLU A 169 -16.00 7.57 2.19
C GLU A 169 -17.08 7.21 1.16
N GLN A 170 -17.28 8.08 0.19
CA GLN A 170 -18.18 7.88 -0.95
C GLN A 170 -17.37 8.07 -2.24
N TYR A 171 -17.61 7.18 -3.19
CA TYR A 171 -16.84 7.03 -4.42
C TYR A 171 -17.75 7.32 -5.62
N LYS A 172 -17.21 8.02 -6.62
CA LYS A 172 -17.85 8.21 -7.92
C LYS A 172 -16.84 8.00 -9.04
N LEU A 173 -17.12 7.06 -9.94
CA LEU A 173 -16.34 6.88 -11.16
C LEU A 173 -16.55 8.08 -12.10
N LEU A 174 -15.48 8.80 -12.41
CA LEU A 174 -15.50 9.97 -13.29
C LEU A 174 -15.17 9.62 -14.74
N SER A 175 -14.16 8.77 -14.93
CA SER A 175 -13.71 8.37 -16.28
C SER A 175 -13.04 7.01 -16.30
N VAL A 176 -13.15 6.34 -17.45
CA VAL A 176 -12.40 5.13 -17.81
C VAL A 176 -11.60 5.47 -19.05
N ASN A 177 -10.27 5.40 -18.97
CA ASN A 177 -9.34 5.78 -20.03
C ASN A 177 -9.56 7.22 -20.56
N GLY A 178 -9.97 8.14 -19.68
CA GLY A 178 -10.23 9.55 -20.03
C GLY A 178 -11.55 9.81 -20.75
N ALA A 179 -12.38 8.77 -20.94
CA ALA A 179 -13.74 8.92 -21.44
C ALA A 179 -14.77 8.76 -20.30
N PRO A 180 -15.95 9.41 -20.38
CA PRO A 180 -17.04 9.15 -19.44
C PRO A 180 -17.35 7.65 -19.36
N PRO A 181 -17.67 7.12 -18.17
CA PRO A 181 -17.96 5.70 -18.02
C PRO A 181 -19.20 5.30 -18.82
N ASN A 182 -19.12 4.19 -19.53
CA ASN A 182 -20.27 3.57 -20.23
C ASN A 182 -21.17 2.77 -19.29
N VAL A 183 -20.96 2.90 -17.98
CA VAL A 183 -21.76 2.28 -16.93
C VAL A 183 -22.44 3.38 -16.12
N ASP A 184 -23.74 3.21 -15.85
CA ASP A 184 -24.44 4.06 -14.88
C ASP A 184 -24.03 3.62 -13.47
N GLU A 185 -22.86 4.10 -13.04
CA GLU A 185 -22.36 4.01 -11.67
C GLU A 185 -22.67 5.32 -10.95
N ARG A 186 -23.58 5.23 -9.97
CA ARG A 186 -23.91 6.33 -9.07
C ARG A 186 -22.92 6.35 -7.90
N GLU A 187 -22.91 7.44 -7.15
CA GLU A 187 -22.14 7.52 -5.91
C GLU A 187 -22.49 6.37 -4.95
N GLY A 188 -21.49 5.85 -4.24
CA GLY A 188 -21.69 4.79 -3.26
C GLY A 188 -20.47 4.51 -2.39
N SER A 189 -20.57 3.52 -1.51
CA SER A 189 -19.47 3.06 -0.65
C SER A 189 -18.42 2.21 -1.38
N THR A 190 -18.66 1.91 -2.66
CA THR A 190 -17.80 1.14 -3.58
C THR A 190 -17.76 1.82 -4.94
N TYR A 191 -16.83 1.40 -5.80
CA TYR A 191 -16.79 1.77 -7.21
C TYR A 191 -16.48 0.53 -8.05
N GLY A 192 -16.81 0.56 -9.34
CA GLY A 192 -16.40 -0.47 -10.28
C GLY A 192 -17.19 -1.79 -10.18
N ASP A 193 -18.26 -1.84 -9.38
CA ASP A 193 -19.16 -3.00 -9.26
C ASP A 193 -19.74 -3.45 -10.62
N LYS A 194 -19.87 -2.51 -11.56
CA LYS A 194 -20.33 -2.79 -12.94
C LYS A 194 -19.20 -2.76 -13.97
N LEU A 195 -18.04 -2.24 -13.60
CA LEU A 195 -16.89 -2.10 -14.49
C LEU A 195 -16.10 -3.41 -14.63
N GLY A 196 -16.13 -4.27 -13.61
CA GLY A 196 -15.23 -5.42 -13.55
C GLY A 196 -13.83 -5.04 -13.06
N GLY A 197 -13.02 -6.05 -12.79
CA GLY A 197 -11.64 -5.90 -12.37
C GLY A 197 -11.45 -5.69 -10.88
N THR A 198 -10.21 -5.41 -10.50
CA THR A 198 -9.87 -5.19 -9.10
C THR A 198 -10.17 -3.77 -8.67
N THR A 199 -10.78 -3.65 -7.50
CA THR A 199 -11.16 -2.41 -6.83
C THR A 199 -10.73 -2.50 -5.38
N SER A 200 -10.65 -1.37 -4.70
CA SER A 200 -10.26 -1.29 -3.30
C SER A 200 -10.85 -0.04 -2.66
N THR A 201 -11.18 -0.11 -1.38
CA THR A 201 -11.73 1.02 -0.63
C THR A 201 -11.18 1.09 0.79
N GLY A 202 -11.22 2.28 1.39
CA GLY A 202 -10.86 2.50 2.79
C GLY A 202 -9.43 2.98 3.02
N GLU A 203 -8.64 3.22 1.97
CA GLU A 203 -7.21 3.58 2.07
C GLU A 203 -6.98 4.91 2.80
N TYR A 204 -8.02 5.72 3.00
CA TYR A 204 -7.90 7.07 3.48
C TYR A 204 -7.81 7.21 5.00
N VAL A 205 -8.95 7.07 5.68
CA VAL A 205 -9.00 7.17 7.16
C VAL A 205 -9.34 5.81 7.74
N SER A 206 -10.12 5.02 7.01
CA SER A 206 -10.75 3.82 7.52
C SER A 206 -9.72 2.77 7.91
N MET A 207 -8.84 2.34 7.00
CA MET A 207 -7.84 1.29 7.28
C MET A 207 -6.88 1.65 8.41
N LEU A 208 -6.31 2.86 8.38
CA LEU A 208 -5.35 3.27 9.40
C LEU A 208 -6.02 3.49 10.76
N SER A 209 -7.22 4.06 10.80
CA SER A 209 -7.93 4.27 12.07
C SER A 209 -8.37 2.94 12.68
N GLU A 210 -8.89 2.03 11.85
CA GLU A 210 -9.32 0.70 12.24
C GLU A 210 -8.20 -0.08 12.93
N LEU A 211 -6.98 -0.06 12.37
CA LEU A 211 -5.80 -0.69 12.97
C LEU A 211 -5.55 -0.25 14.43
N PHE A 212 -5.92 0.99 14.78
CA PHE A 212 -5.74 1.54 16.12
C PHE A 212 -6.99 1.47 17.01
N GLN A 213 -8.12 0.97 16.52
CA GLN A 213 -9.31 0.83 17.36
C GLN A 213 -9.13 -0.29 18.40
N PRO A 214 -9.60 -0.10 19.66
CA PRO A 214 -9.49 -1.13 20.69
C PRO A 214 -10.13 -2.49 20.34
N PRO A 215 -11.32 -2.56 19.70
CA PRO A 215 -11.95 -3.83 19.32
C PRO A 215 -11.12 -4.69 18.36
N THR A 216 -10.28 -4.07 17.54
CA THR A 216 -9.42 -4.73 16.54
C THR A 216 -8.30 -5.54 17.19
N ARG A 217 -7.97 -5.25 18.46
CA ARG A 217 -6.95 -5.97 19.25
C ARG A 217 -5.63 -6.19 18.51
N ALA A 218 -5.23 -5.21 17.71
CA ALA A 218 -3.97 -5.26 16.97
C ALA A 218 -2.80 -5.42 17.96
N GLU A 219 -2.04 -6.49 17.77
CA GLU A 219 -0.82 -6.77 18.53
C GLU A 219 0.34 -6.09 17.80
N PHE A 220 1.12 -5.25 18.49
CA PHE A 220 2.24 -4.51 17.90
C PHE A 220 3.56 -4.93 18.51
N GLN A 221 4.59 -5.02 17.66
CA GLN A 221 5.96 -5.24 18.07
C GLN A 221 6.88 -4.25 17.36
N MET A 222 7.74 -3.58 18.12
CA MET A 222 8.81 -2.78 17.54
C MET A 222 9.80 -3.69 16.81
N ALA A 223 9.97 -3.46 15.51
CA ALA A 223 10.72 -4.34 14.63
C ALA A 223 12.03 -3.71 14.18
N ASP A 224 12.01 -2.43 13.78
CA ASP A 224 13.20 -1.75 13.23
C ASP A 224 13.09 -0.22 13.35
N THR A 225 14.08 0.49 12.82
CA THR A 225 14.02 1.92 12.51
C THR A 225 14.33 2.16 11.04
N ASP A 226 13.82 3.25 10.49
CA ASP A 226 14.09 3.66 9.11
C ASP A 226 14.04 5.20 8.98
N THR A 227 14.43 5.71 7.82
CA THR A 227 14.19 7.10 7.43
C THR A 227 13.29 7.14 6.21
N LEU A 228 12.10 7.71 6.37
CA LEU A 228 11.13 7.88 5.29
C LEU A 228 10.99 9.38 4.98
N ARG A 229 11.32 9.79 3.75
CA ARG A 229 11.24 11.20 3.29
C ARG A 229 11.91 12.20 4.24
N GLY A 230 13.09 11.82 4.75
CA GLY A 230 13.88 12.64 5.67
C GLY A 230 13.41 12.62 7.14
N ARG A 231 12.32 11.91 7.45
CA ARG A 231 11.81 11.74 8.82
C ARG A 231 12.31 10.43 9.42
N ARG A 232 12.75 10.49 10.68
CA ARG A 232 13.19 9.30 11.43
C ARG A 232 11.98 8.56 11.97
N THR A 233 11.87 7.28 11.64
CA THR A 233 10.71 6.46 12.01
C THR A 233 11.11 5.26 12.84
N ILE A 234 10.22 4.86 13.75
CA ILE A 234 10.23 3.49 14.30
C ILE A 234 9.26 2.65 13.45
N VAL A 235 9.70 1.47 13.06
CA VAL A 235 8.89 0.50 12.33
C VAL A 235 8.29 -0.48 13.33
N TYR A 236 6.96 -0.55 13.35
CA TYR A 236 6.24 -1.56 14.14
C TYR A 236 5.67 -2.60 13.19
N GLU A 237 5.90 -3.87 13.50
CA GLU A 237 5.11 -4.96 12.97
C GLU A 237 3.80 -5.06 13.75
N PHE A 238 2.73 -5.44 13.06
CA PHE A 238 1.45 -5.68 13.69
C PHE A 238 0.77 -6.93 13.15
N VAL A 239 -0.12 -7.50 13.97
CA VAL A 239 -1.01 -8.60 13.59
C VAL A 239 -2.42 -8.32 14.09
N VAL A 240 -3.41 -8.51 13.22
CA VAL A 240 -4.83 -8.50 13.53
C VAL A 240 -5.42 -9.84 13.12
N LYS A 241 -5.98 -10.56 14.10
CA LYS A 241 -6.59 -11.88 13.88
C LYS A 241 -7.93 -11.73 13.17
N LYS A 242 -8.30 -12.70 12.34
CA LYS A 242 -9.59 -12.72 11.63
C LYS A 242 -10.80 -12.43 12.52
N GLU A 243 -10.81 -12.95 13.75
CA GLU A 243 -11.89 -12.77 14.74
C GLU A 243 -12.09 -11.33 15.23
N PHE A 244 -11.07 -10.47 15.08
CA PHE A 244 -11.11 -9.04 15.42
C PHE A 244 -10.97 -8.15 14.19
N SER A 245 -10.99 -8.74 12.99
CA SER A 245 -10.77 -8.03 11.73
C SER A 245 -12.09 -7.62 11.09
N HIS A 246 -12.06 -6.47 10.43
CA HIS A 246 -13.09 -6.05 9.49
C HIS A 246 -12.56 -5.91 8.05
N GLN A 247 -11.37 -6.48 7.78
CA GLN A 247 -10.85 -6.58 6.43
C GLN A 247 -11.59 -7.68 5.67
N THR A 248 -12.21 -7.29 4.56
CA THR A 248 -13.06 -8.14 3.75
C THR A 248 -12.48 -8.27 2.36
N LEU A 249 -12.41 -9.51 1.88
CA LEU A 249 -12.17 -9.83 0.48
C LEU A 249 -13.49 -10.21 -0.19
N LYS A 250 -13.77 -9.60 -1.34
CA LYS A 250 -14.91 -10.00 -2.19
C LYS A 250 -14.41 -10.46 -3.54
N PHE A 251 -15.06 -11.48 -4.09
CA PHE A 251 -14.76 -12.01 -5.41
C PHE A 251 -16.05 -12.31 -6.18
N GLN A 252 -16.11 -11.92 -7.44
CA GLN A 252 -17.21 -12.22 -8.33
C GLN A 252 -16.63 -12.59 -9.70
N GLU A 253 -17.01 -13.75 -10.24
CA GLU A 253 -16.41 -14.25 -11.49
C GLU A 253 -16.71 -13.34 -12.70
N ASN A 254 -17.91 -12.77 -12.73
CA ASN A 254 -18.35 -11.76 -13.69
C ASN A 254 -19.50 -10.95 -13.08
N VAL A 255 -19.85 -9.82 -13.71
CA VAL A 255 -20.88 -8.87 -13.23
C VAL A 255 -22.25 -9.52 -12.96
N SER A 256 -22.55 -10.64 -13.61
CA SER A 256 -23.82 -11.37 -13.49
C SER A 256 -23.79 -12.55 -12.51
N SER A 257 -22.61 -12.95 -12.02
CA SER A 257 -22.46 -14.06 -11.07
C SER A 257 -22.75 -13.62 -9.64
N ALA A 258 -23.14 -14.55 -8.76
CA ALA A 258 -23.19 -14.27 -7.33
C ALA A 258 -21.78 -13.95 -6.78
N GLY A 259 -21.68 -12.94 -5.92
CA GLY A 259 -20.43 -12.61 -5.25
C GLY A 259 -20.15 -13.56 -4.08
N LEU A 260 -18.87 -13.79 -3.83
CA LEU A 260 -18.34 -14.43 -2.63
C LEU A 260 -17.68 -13.36 -1.76
N GLU A 261 -17.77 -13.53 -0.45
CA GLU A 261 -17.21 -12.61 0.53
C GLU A 261 -16.62 -13.39 1.70
N THR A 262 -15.47 -12.93 2.22
CA THR A 262 -14.88 -13.49 3.42
C THR A 262 -14.11 -12.44 4.22
N ILE A 263 -14.18 -12.53 5.55
CA ILE A 263 -13.35 -11.75 6.47
C ILE A 263 -12.03 -12.50 6.67
N VAL A 264 -10.93 -11.74 6.71
CA VAL A 264 -9.57 -12.27 6.82
C VAL A 264 -8.82 -11.57 7.95
N GLY A 265 -7.84 -12.25 8.55
CA GLY A 265 -6.85 -11.59 9.38
C GLY A 265 -5.89 -10.81 8.49
N TYR A 266 -5.08 -9.94 9.09
CA TYR A 266 -4.02 -9.26 8.35
C TYR A 266 -2.84 -8.95 9.27
N ARG A 267 -1.65 -8.93 8.68
CA ARG A 267 -0.41 -8.57 9.36
C ARG A 267 0.39 -7.61 8.51
N GLY A 268 1.24 -6.80 9.13
CA GLY A 268 1.87 -5.74 8.38
C GLY A 268 2.89 -4.95 9.16
N ARG A 269 3.24 -3.79 8.60
CA ARG A 269 4.16 -2.83 9.17
C ARG A 269 3.60 -1.41 9.08
N ILE A 270 3.90 -0.61 10.10
CA ILE A 270 3.69 0.83 10.09
C ILE A 270 5.01 1.56 10.36
N TRP A 271 5.22 2.67 9.66
CA TRP A 271 6.35 3.57 9.87
C TRP A 271 5.86 4.77 10.66
N VAL A 272 6.26 4.86 11.92
CA VAL A 272 5.81 5.91 12.83
C VAL A 272 6.88 6.97 12.98
N ASP A 273 6.58 8.20 12.59
CA ASP A 273 7.45 9.36 12.82
C ASP A 273 7.62 9.63 14.32
N ARG A 274 8.88 9.69 14.74
CA ARG A 274 9.27 9.92 16.15
C ARG A 274 8.94 11.32 16.63
N GLU A 275 8.79 12.29 15.73
CA GLU A 275 8.65 13.71 16.12
C GLU A 275 7.18 14.14 16.28
N ASN A 276 6.30 13.70 15.38
CA ASN A 276 4.88 14.11 15.37
C ASN A 276 3.90 12.96 15.63
N TYR A 277 4.40 11.74 15.88
CA TYR A 277 3.59 10.58 16.25
C TYR A 277 2.59 10.18 15.15
N ARG A 278 2.99 10.35 13.88
CA ARG A 278 2.17 10.04 12.71
C ARG A 278 2.67 8.79 11.98
N VAL A 279 1.74 8.00 11.47
CA VAL A 279 2.05 6.89 10.56
C VAL A 279 2.27 7.44 9.16
N LEU A 280 3.50 7.32 8.65
CA LEU A 280 3.87 7.81 7.32
C LEU A 280 3.67 6.75 6.23
N ARG A 281 3.65 5.48 6.60
CA ARG A 281 3.38 4.35 5.70
C ARG A 281 2.70 3.22 6.45
N LEU A 282 1.75 2.57 5.78
CA LEU A 282 1.12 1.32 6.18
C LEU A 282 1.37 0.28 5.08
N GLU A 283 1.83 -0.91 5.44
CA GLU A 283 1.91 -2.06 4.57
C GLU A 283 1.20 -3.23 5.25
N ASP A 284 0.37 -3.99 4.54
CA ASP A 284 -0.26 -5.18 5.07
C ASP A 284 -0.41 -6.29 4.03
N VAL A 285 -0.52 -7.52 4.55
CA VAL A 285 -0.86 -8.72 3.80
C VAL A 285 -2.03 -9.39 4.49
N SER A 286 -3.03 -9.83 3.73
CA SER A 286 -4.12 -10.63 4.27
C SER A 286 -3.63 -12.04 4.60
N VAL A 287 -4.04 -12.54 5.76
CA VAL A 287 -3.76 -13.88 6.28
C VAL A 287 -5.06 -14.57 6.66
N GLU A 288 -5.00 -15.88 6.94
CA GLU A 288 -6.21 -16.66 7.28
C GLU A 288 -7.28 -16.65 6.16
N ILE A 289 -6.83 -16.49 4.91
CA ILE A 289 -7.66 -16.62 3.73
C ILE A 289 -8.11 -18.09 3.62
N PRO A 290 -9.42 -18.38 3.52
CA PRO A 290 -9.89 -19.76 3.35
C PRO A 290 -9.26 -20.41 2.10
N PRO A 291 -8.74 -21.64 2.17
CA PRO A 291 -8.06 -22.30 1.03
C PRO A 291 -8.93 -22.49 -0.20
N ASP A 292 -10.25 -22.51 -0.03
CA ASP A 292 -11.27 -22.64 -1.08
C ASP A 292 -11.76 -21.28 -1.62
N PHE A 293 -11.30 -20.17 -1.05
CA PHE A 293 -11.66 -18.84 -1.54
C PHE A 293 -10.87 -18.50 -2.82
N PRO A 294 -11.49 -17.87 -3.84
CA PRO A 294 -10.81 -17.63 -5.12
C PRO A 294 -9.61 -16.69 -5.05
N ILE A 295 -9.65 -15.69 -4.16
CA ILE A 295 -8.49 -14.82 -3.89
C ILE A 295 -7.57 -15.58 -2.92
N THR A 296 -6.31 -15.75 -3.29
CA THR A 296 -5.32 -16.53 -2.51
C THR A 296 -4.21 -15.68 -1.91
N ALA A 297 -4.06 -14.44 -2.35
CA ALA A 297 -3.18 -13.46 -1.71
C ALA A 297 -3.73 -12.05 -1.93
N ALA A 298 -3.59 -11.20 -0.92
CA ALA A 298 -3.93 -9.79 -1.00
C ALA A 298 -2.88 -8.99 -0.22
N THR A 299 -2.35 -7.94 -0.83
CA THR A 299 -1.37 -7.04 -0.20
C THR A 299 -1.72 -5.59 -0.46
N SER A 300 -1.47 -4.74 0.52
CA SER A 300 -1.69 -3.31 0.45
C SER A 300 -0.42 -2.56 0.90
N MET A 301 -0.16 -1.42 0.25
CA MET A 301 0.81 -0.42 0.69
C MET A 301 0.17 0.95 0.53
N ILE A 302 0.19 1.77 1.58
CA ILE A 302 -0.33 3.13 1.58
C ILE A 302 0.75 4.06 2.12
N ASP A 303 1.08 5.07 1.33
CA ASP A 303 2.00 6.14 1.66
C ASP A 303 1.23 7.40 2.04
N TYR A 304 1.49 7.96 3.22
CA TYR A 304 0.86 9.19 3.69
C TYR A 304 1.81 10.39 3.50
N ASP A 305 1.26 11.55 3.15
CA ASP A 305 2.01 12.80 3.06
C ASP A 305 1.21 13.98 3.61
N TRP A 306 1.92 15.07 3.91
CA TRP A 306 1.31 16.29 4.41
C TRP A 306 0.58 17.03 3.29
N VAL A 307 -0.66 17.41 3.58
CA VAL A 307 -1.54 18.12 2.68
C VAL A 307 -2.21 19.25 3.44
N THR A 308 -2.15 20.46 2.90
CA THR A 308 -2.84 21.61 3.48
C THR A 308 -4.25 21.70 2.93
N ILE A 309 -5.25 21.60 3.81
CA ILE A 309 -6.66 21.85 3.49
C ILE A 309 -7.11 23.02 4.37
N ASN A 310 -7.54 24.13 3.75
CA ASN A 310 -7.96 25.33 4.47
C ASN A 310 -6.94 25.82 5.53
N GLU A 311 -5.67 25.95 5.12
CA GLU A 311 -4.57 26.41 5.99
C GLU A 311 -4.23 25.48 7.17
N VAL A 312 -4.86 24.30 7.25
CA VAL A 312 -4.56 23.26 8.24
C VAL A 312 -3.88 22.09 7.55
N GLU A 313 -2.78 21.61 8.14
CA GLU A 313 -2.08 20.44 7.65
C GLU A 313 -2.72 19.15 8.14
N HIS A 314 -2.99 18.25 7.21
CA HIS A 314 -3.50 16.90 7.44
C HIS A 314 -2.54 15.91 6.80
N LEU A 315 -2.35 14.76 7.45
CA LEU A 315 -1.55 13.68 6.88
C LEU A 315 -2.49 12.70 6.18
N LEU A 316 -2.42 12.65 4.85
CA LEU A 316 -3.38 11.97 3.99
C LEU A 316 -2.67 11.04 3.00
N PRO A 317 -3.34 10.00 2.47
CA PRO A 317 -2.74 9.16 1.45
C PRO A 317 -2.28 9.98 0.24
N SER A 318 -1.07 9.71 -0.19
CA SER A 318 -0.43 10.27 -1.38
C SER A 318 -0.37 9.25 -2.51
N ARG A 319 -0.16 7.98 -2.16
CA ARG A 319 -0.14 6.84 -3.07
C ARG A 319 -0.60 5.59 -2.35
N ALA A 320 -1.27 4.69 -3.06
CA ALA A 320 -1.54 3.33 -2.59
C ALA A 320 -1.27 2.31 -3.71
N ILE A 321 -0.81 1.12 -3.32
CA ILE A 321 -0.64 -0.03 -4.22
C ILE A 321 -1.38 -1.21 -3.61
N ILE A 322 -2.35 -1.72 -4.35
CA ILE A 322 -3.13 -2.91 -3.98
C ILE A 322 -2.82 -4.01 -4.98
N GLU A 323 -2.42 -5.18 -4.50
CA GLU A 323 -2.23 -6.37 -5.32
C GLU A 323 -3.07 -7.53 -4.82
N LEU A 324 -3.75 -8.20 -5.75
CA LEU A 324 -4.48 -9.44 -5.48
C LEU A 324 -3.95 -10.55 -6.37
N THR A 325 -3.92 -11.77 -5.83
CA THR A 325 -3.78 -13.00 -6.60
C THR A 325 -5.07 -13.78 -6.48
N SER A 326 -5.62 -14.23 -7.60
CA SER A 326 -6.79 -15.10 -7.64
C SER A 326 -6.59 -16.30 -8.56
N HIS A 327 -7.39 -17.34 -8.33
CA HIS A 327 -7.54 -18.48 -9.23
C HIS A 327 -8.87 -18.38 -9.97
N LEU A 328 -8.80 -18.26 -11.29
CA LEU A 328 -9.95 -18.33 -12.18
C LEU A 328 -9.86 -19.63 -12.98
N GLY A 329 -10.56 -20.67 -12.51
CA GLY A 329 -10.40 -22.04 -13.02
C GLY A 329 -8.97 -22.56 -12.80
N SER A 330 -8.30 -22.99 -13.87
CA SER A 330 -6.90 -23.45 -13.81
C SER A 330 -5.88 -22.30 -13.92
N GLN A 331 -6.32 -21.07 -14.17
CA GLN A 331 -5.45 -19.93 -14.44
C GLN A 331 -5.29 -19.05 -13.21
N ARG A 332 -4.04 -18.81 -12.82
CA ARG A 332 -3.69 -17.78 -11.83
C ARG A 332 -3.72 -16.41 -12.50
N GLU A 333 -4.45 -15.47 -11.91
CA GLU A 333 -4.44 -14.06 -12.28
C GLU A 333 -3.86 -13.25 -11.12
N GLN A 334 -3.02 -12.27 -11.45
CA GLN A 334 -2.55 -11.26 -10.52
C GLN A 334 -3.05 -9.91 -11.02
N THR A 335 -3.60 -9.10 -10.14
CA THR A 335 -4.06 -7.75 -10.45
C THR A 335 -3.36 -6.76 -9.54
N ARG A 336 -3.14 -5.55 -10.05
CA ARG A 336 -2.51 -4.45 -9.33
C ARG A 336 -3.22 -3.15 -9.65
N ASN A 337 -3.58 -2.42 -8.60
CA ASN A 337 -4.04 -1.05 -8.66
C ASN A 337 -2.94 -0.14 -8.11
N ASP A 338 -2.39 0.74 -8.94
CA ASP A 338 -1.49 1.82 -8.51
C ASP A 338 -2.32 3.12 -8.46
N ILE A 339 -2.54 3.63 -7.26
CA ILE A 339 -3.47 4.72 -6.95
C ILE A 339 -2.67 5.95 -6.56
N LEU A 340 -2.88 7.05 -7.27
CA LEU A 340 -2.35 8.38 -6.91
C LEU A 340 -3.49 9.27 -6.43
N PHE A 341 -3.25 9.97 -5.32
CA PHE A 341 -4.23 10.89 -4.73
C PHE A 341 -3.85 12.32 -5.08
N ARG A 342 -4.74 13.04 -5.76
CA ARG A 342 -4.49 14.40 -6.27
C ARG A 342 -5.62 15.36 -5.92
N GLY A 343 -5.26 16.62 -5.69
CA GLY A 343 -6.21 17.71 -5.58
C GLY A 343 -7.08 17.70 -4.31
N TYR A 344 -6.51 17.27 -3.17
CA TYR A 344 -7.18 17.39 -1.88
C TYR A 344 -7.67 18.81 -1.63
N ARG A 345 -8.93 18.93 -1.25
CA ARG A 345 -9.57 20.20 -0.90
C ARG A 345 -10.75 19.98 0.01
N LYS A 346 -11.18 21.04 0.70
CA LYS A 346 -12.41 21.02 1.48
C LYS A 346 -13.60 20.76 0.57
N PHE A 347 -14.50 19.91 1.05
CA PHE A 347 -15.78 19.64 0.41
C PHE A 347 -16.86 20.45 1.11
N GLY A 348 -17.58 21.29 0.37
CA GLY A 348 -18.67 22.09 0.92
C GLY A 348 -19.87 21.23 1.28
N ALA A 349 -20.56 21.55 2.38
CA ALA A 349 -21.72 20.79 2.86
C ALA A 349 -22.86 20.69 1.81
N GLU A 350 -22.95 21.65 0.88
CA GLU A 350 -23.98 21.69 -0.17
C GLU A 350 -23.59 20.94 -1.44
N VAL A 351 -22.32 20.62 -1.66
CA VAL A 351 -21.84 19.96 -2.89
C VAL A 351 -22.00 18.46 -2.71
N LYS A 352 -22.71 17.78 -3.62
CA LYS A 352 -22.83 16.32 -3.63
C LYS A 352 -21.80 15.73 -4.59
N ILE A 353 -21.24 14.55 -4.27
CA ILE A 353 -20.21 13.96 -5.13
C ILE A 353 -20.78 13.58 -6.49
N ILE A 354 -22.09 13.29 -6.58
CA ILE A 354 -22.83 13.15 -7.84
C ILE A 354 -22.69 14.35 -8.80
N ASP A 355 -22.43 15.56 -8.31
CA ASP A 355 -22.30 16.76 -9.14
C ASP A 355 -20.84 17.04 -9.56
N ILE A 356 -19.88 16.20 -9.13
CA ILE A 356 -18.45 16.36 -9.41
C ILE A 356 -18.07 15.66 -10.72
N ASP A 357 -17.39 16.38 -11.61
CA ASP A 357 -16.84 15.92 -12.88
C ASP A 357 -15.31 16.06 -12.93
N GLU A 358 -14.69 15.53 -13.98
CA GLU A 358 -13.24 15.59 -14.17
C GLU A 358 -12.68 17.01 -14.23
N LYS A 359 -13.46 17.96 -14.78
CA LYS A 359 -13.11 19.40 -14.88
C LYS A 359 -13.02 20.11 -13.52
N ASP A 360 -13.60 19.53 -12.47
CA ASP A 360 -13.64 20.16 -11.16
C ASP A 360 -12.32 19.99 -10.42
N PHE A 361 -11.43 19.12 -10.89
CA PHE A 361 -10.08 18.96 -10.34
C PHE A 361 -9.07 19.79 -11.15
N PRO A 362 -8.07 20.41 -10.49
CA PRO A 362 -7.02 21.11 -11.20
C PRO A 362 -6.30 20.15 -12.15
N PRO A 363 -5.83 20.63 -13.32
CA PRO A 363 -5.09 19.79 -14.25
C PRO A 363 -3.83 19.24 -13.58
N ASP A 364 -3.55 17.97 -13.82
CA ASP A 364 -2.37 17.31 -13.28
C ASP A 364 -1.11 18.02 -13.80
N LYS A 365 -0.33 18.60 -12.88
CA LYS A 365 1.02 19.05 -13.23
C LYS A 365 1.86 17.80 -13.47
N PRO A 366 2.62 17.71 -14.59
CA PRO A 366 3.59 16.65 -14.76
C PRO A 366 4.54 16.64 -13.55
N GLU A 367 4.73 15.47 -12.94
CA GLU A 367 5.73 15.28 -11.91
C GLU A 367 7.10 15.58 -12.53
N GLU A 368 7.76 16.66 -12.12
CA GLU A 368 9.17 16.92 -12.46
C GLU A 368 10.05 15.91 -11.71
N THR A 369 10.02 14.65 -12.15
CA THR A 369 11.02 13.65 -11.79
C THR A 369 12.05 13.57 -12.92
N GLN A 370 12.82 14.64 -13.08
CA GLN A 370 14.16 14.52 -13.67
C GLN A 370 15.17 14.62 -12.53
N PRO A 371 16.03 13.61 -12.30
CA PRO A 371 17.24 13.84 -11.53
C PRO A 371 18.00 14.92 -12.28
N ASN A 372 18.30 16.00 -11.57
CA ASN A 372 19.10 17.13 -11.99
C ASN A 372 20.16 16.67 -13.00
N LYS A 373 19.94 16.95 -14.28
CA LYS A 373 20.91 16.68 -15.34
C LYS A 373 22.12 17.51 -14.97
N THR A 374 23.14 16.88 -14.42
CA THR A 374 24.44 17.51 -14.20
C THR A 374 24.82 18.14 -15.52
N GLU A 375 24.85 19.48 -15.57
CA GLU A 375 25.39 20.21 -16.70
C GLU A 375 26.81 19.69 -16.90
N ILE A 376 27.00 18.90 -17.95
CA ILE A 376 28.32 18.56 -18.43
C ILE A 376 28.90 19.90 -18.93
N PRO A 377 30.00 20.41 -18.34
CA PRO A 377 30.59 21.64 -18.82
C PRO A 377 30.97 21.48 -20.31
N PRO A 378 30.80 22.52 -21.13
CA PRO A 378 30.96 22.40 -22.57
C PRO A 378 32.35 21.88 -22.91
N VAL A 379 32.39 20.83 -23.74
CA VAL A 379 33.60 20.25 -24.31
C VAL A 379 34.40 21.38 -24.99
N LEU A 380 35.60 21.63 -24.48
CA LEU A 380 36.59 22.50 -25.11
C LEU A 380 36.85 21.99 -26.54
N LYS A 381 36.59 22.84 -27.54
CA LYS A 381 36.95 22.57 -28.94
C LYS A 381 38.46 22.33 -29.03
N PRO A 382 38.93 21.32 -29.79
CA PRO A 382 40.36 21.15 -30.03
C PRO A 382 40.91 22.35 -30.83
N PRO A 383 42.16 22.79 -30.57
CA PRO A 383 42.73 23.95 -31.22
C PRO A 383 42.94 23.71 -32.73
N PRO A 384 42.86 24.77 -33.56
CA PRO A 384 43.03 24.64 -34.99
C PRO A 384 44.47 24.21 -35.31
N LYS A 385 44.61 23.23 -36.23
CA LYS A 385 45.90 22.93 -36.86
C LYS A 385 46.39 24.21 -37.56
N LYS A 386 47.56 24.70 -37.15
CA LYS A 386 48.27 25.77 -37.88
C LYS A 386 48.75 25.24 -39.25
N PRO A 387 48.86 26.14 -40.23
CA PRO A 387 48.95 25.83 -41.66
C PRO A 387 50.20 25.05 -42.06
#